data_AF-A0A507AUM2-F1
#
_entry.id   AF-A0A507AUM2-F1
#
_cell.length_a   1.000
_cell.length_b   1.000
_cell.length_c   1.000
_cell.angle_alpha   90.00
_cell.angle_beta   90.00
_cell.angle_gamma   90.00
#
_symmetry.space_group_name_H-M   'P 1'
#
loop_
_entity.id
_entity.type
_entity.pdbx_description
1 polymer ?
#
loop_
_entity_poly.entity_id
_entity_poly.type
_entity_poly.pdbx_seq_one_letter_code
_entity_poly.pdbx_strand_id
1 'polypeptide(L)'
;MSPEEVLLKLLNSGGLSDLQFSCKDVKVKVHKAIVCIQSPVIRTALQGNFKEAASRVIDMDSFDPDVVRRFTEFLYTGDYEEFPAPDTPKAGPAAATTKPEGDGEDQDKDSANEISSSNESVASGDSSDAEHIVSRHLLMNSIGDYYAVQDLVDLANAKTQSLLSNSVFSVSALLSLGETAVKVTGDKDVLDIIAKATGRVLALAGDAESEVDIDADPEIDIMARHEDLLSYFGLRLLASCRREYRIRKDSTDHEQWEDRRAIQQYENRIAMHDRAVMNLLNAKQCRNQGCDPPYSFMIHPQKGEVICRRCRWVFDLCC
;
A
#
# COMPACT_ATOMS: atom_id res chain seq x y z
N MET A 1 -25.35 -17.68 15.71
CA MET A 1 -24.80 -16.33 15.53
C MET A 1 -23.36 -16.40 16.00
N SER A 2 -22.40 -16.15 15.10
CA SER A 2 -20.98 -16.19 15.47
C SER A 2 -20.65 -15.01 16.41
N PRO A 3 -19.55 -15.08 17.19
CA PRO A 3 -19.09 -13.93 17.97
C PRO A 3 -18.91 -12.66 17.11
N GLU A 4 -18.38 -12.79 15.90
CA GLU A 4 -18.18 -11.71 14.94
C GLU A 4 -19.50 -11.03 14.53
N GLU A 5 -20.54 -11.82 14.23
CA GLU A 5 -21.87 -11.30 13.89
C GLU A 5 -22.49 -10.49 15.03
N VAL A 6 -22.25 -10.89 16.30
CA VAL A 6 -22.71 -10.14 17.48
C VAL A 6 -21.97 -8.81 17.59
N LEU A 7 -20.65 -8.82 17.39
CA LEU A 7 -19.81 -7.62 17.45
C LEU A 7 -20.12 -6.64 16.31
N LEU A 8 -20.38 -7.13 15.10
CA LEU A 8 -20.85 -6.29 13.99
C LEU A 8 -22.21 -5.65 14.26
N LYS A 9 -23.16 -6.39 14.86
CA LYS A 9 -24.45 -5.81 15.27
C LYS A 9 -24.27 -4.71 16.31
N LEU A 10 -23.35 -4.92 17.25
CA LEU A 10 -23.00 -3.91 18.26
C LEU A 10 -22.43 -2.65 17.60
N LEU A 11 -21.46 -2.81 16.68
CA LEU A 11 -20.90 -1.71 15.89
C LEU A 11 -21.97 -0.95 15.09
N ASN A 12 -22.77 -1.67 14.30
CA ASN A 12 -23.76 -1.10 13.41
C ASN A 12 -24.90 -0.37 14.14
N SER A 13 -25.31 -0.89 15.31
CA SER A 13 -26.33 -0.23 16.13
C SER A 13 -25.79 1.03 16.82
N GLY A 14 -24.49 1.07 17.12
CA GLY A 14 -23.86 2.09 17.97
C GLY A 14 -24.42 2.14 19.41
N GLY A 15 -25.23 1.17 19.81
CA GLY A 15 -25.81 1.09 21.15
C GLY A 15 -24.73 0.81 22.19
N LEU A 16 -24.76 1.49 23.33
CA LEU A 16 -23.73 1.43 24.38
C LEU A 16 -22.35 1.99 23.97
N SER A 17 -22.25 2.64 22.82
CA SER A 17 -21.03 3.34 22.43
C SER A 17 -20.68 4.45 23.42
N ASP A 18 -19.39 4.56 23.71
CA ASP A 18 -18.82 5.51 24.66
C ASP A 18 -17.63 6.29 24.07
N LEU A 19 -17.41 6.12 22.76
CA LEU A 19 -16.39 6.78 21.95
C LEU A 19 -16.89 6.95 20.51
N GLN A 20 -16.32 7.90 19.77
CA GLN A 20 -16.57 8.10 18.34
C GLN A 20 -15.25 8.27 17.57
N PHE A 21 -15.16 7.66 16.40
CA PHE A 21 -14.17 8.02 15.38
C PHE A 21 -14.79 9.04 14.43
N SER A 22 -14.07 10.11 14.14
CA SER A 22 -14.46 11.16 13.20
C SER A 22 -13.49 11.15 12.02
N CYS A 23 -14.02 11.16 10.81
CA CYS A 23 -13.24 11.25 9.59
C CYS A 23 -14.03 12.05 8.54
N LYS A 24 -13.67 13.31 8.33
CA LYS A 24 -14.37 14.27 7.48
C LYS A 24 -15.85 14.35 7.93
N ASP A 25 -16.78 14.07 7.02
CA ASP A 25 -18.22 14.06 7.34
C ASP A 25 -18.71 12.71 7.92
N VAL A 26 -17.84 11.69 8.00
CA VAL A 26 -18.17 10.37 8.52
C VAL A 26 -17.88 10.28 10.01
N LYS A 27 -18.89 9.85 10.77
CA LYS A 27 -18.79 9.60 12.21
C LYS A 27 -19.18 8.17 12.51
N VAL A 28 -18.29 7.43 13.17
CA VAL A 28 -18.51 6.03 13.54
C VAL A 28 -18.52 5.91 15.06
N LYS A 29 -19.64 5.45 15.61
CA LYS A 29 -19.78 5.20 17.05
C LYS A 29 -19.09 3.89 17.42
N VAL A 30 -18.22 3.92 18.43
CA VAL A 30 -17.39 2.76 18.81
C VAL A 30 -17.32 2.59 20.32
N HIS A 31 -16.78 1.45 20.76
CA HIS A 31 -16.71 1.06 22.17
C HIS A 31 -15.26 1.03 22.63
N LYS A 32 -14.92 1.81 23.67
CA LYS A 32 -13.56 1.84 24.24
C LYS A 32 -13.07 0.45 24.65
N ALA A 33 -13.97 -0.36 25.22
CA ALA A 33 -13.66 -1.71 25.68
C ALA A 33 -13.15 -2.63 24.54
N ILE A 34 -13.49 -2.33 23.29
CA ILE A 34 -13.04 -3.08 22.11
C ILE A 34 -11.80 -2.40 21.54
N VAL A 35 -11.90 -1.12 21.15
CA VAL A 35 -10.84 -0.45 20.38
C VAL A 35 -9.55 -0.19 21.17
N CYS A 36 -9.62 0.01 22.49
CA CYS A 36 -8.43 0.25 23.31
C CYS A 36 -7.61 -1.02 23.60
N ILE A 37 -8.22 -2.20 23.46
CA ILE A 37 -7.50 -3.48 23.58
C ILE A 37 -6.66 -3.68 22.32
N GLN A 38 -7.27 -3.42 21.17
CA GLN A 38 -6.67 -3.62 19.85
C GLN A 38 -5.59 -2.58 19.51
N SER A 39 -5.72 -1.33 19.99
CA SER A 39 -4.76 -0.26 19.67
C SER A 39 -4.19 0.40 20.95
N PRO A 40 -2.88 0.27 21.21
CA PRO A 40 -2.22 0.99 22.30
C PRO A 40 -2.20 2.51 22.06
N VAL A 41 -2.18 2.95 20.79
CA VAL A 41 -2.22 4.37 20.41
C VAL A 41 -3.58 4.98 20.81
N ILE A 42 -4.68 4.34 20.42
CA ILE A 42 -6.04 4.79 20.79
C ILE A 42 -6.22 4.78 22.32
N ARG A 43 -5.75 3.72 22.99
CA ARG A 43 -5.78 3.63 24.45
C ARG A 43 -5.06 4.80 25.10
N THR A 44 -3.88 5.17 24.59
CA THR A 44 -3.07 6.26 25.12
C THR A 44 -3.72 7.62 24.86
N ALA A 45 -4.31 7.83 23.67
CA ALA A 45 -5.02 9.06 23.33
C ALA A 45 -6.21 9.34 24.26
N LEU A 46 -6.81 8.28 24.84
CA LEU A 46 -7.94 8.39 25.75
C LEU A 46 -7.56 8.47 27.24
N GLN A 47 -6.25 8.53 27.54
CA GLN A 47 -5.72 8.69 28.89
C GLN A 47 -5.24 10.12 29.14
N GLY A 48 -5.14 10.53 30.40
CA GLY A 48 -4.60 11.84 30.78
C GLY A 48 -5.48 13.02 30.36
N ASN A 49 -4.83 14.13 30.00
CA ASN A 49 -5.47 15.43 29.74
C ASN A 49 -5.57 15.76 28.24
N PHE A 50 -5.51 14.76 27.36
CA PHE A 50 -5.66 14.97 25.92
C PHE A 50 -7.09 15.35 25.55
N LYS A 51 -7.25 16.07 24.43
CA LYS A 51 -8.56 16.56 23.96
C LYS A 51 -9.50 15.38 23.72
N GLU A 52 -8.98 14.29 23.19
CA GLU A 52 -9.64 13.03 22.87
C GLU A 52 -10.24 12.37 24.12
N ALA A 53 -9.52 12.42 25.25
CA ALA A 53 -10.00 11.90 26.53
C ALA A 53 -11.22 12.67 27.04
N ALA A 54 -11.25 13.99 26.85
CA ALA A 54 -12.38 14.85 27.24
C ALA A 54 -13.55 14.81 26.24
N SER A 55 -13.25 14.89 24.94
CA SER A 55 -14.25 14.96 23.86
C SER A 55 -14.90 13.61 23.56
N ARG A 56 -14.20 12.51 23.87
CA ARG A 56 -14.57 11.14 23.44
C ARG A 56 -14.66 11.01 21.91
N VAL A 57 -13.84 11.78 21.20
CA VAL A 57 -13.72 11.74 19.74
C VAL A 57 -12.24 11.57 19.38
N ILE A 58 -11.94 10.54 18.59
CA ILE A 58 -10.66 10.41 17.89
C ILE A 58 -10.84 10.95 16.47
N ASP A 59 -10.03 11.94 16.12
CA ASP A 59 -9.96 12.52 14.79
C ASP A 59 -9.04 11.68 13.90
N MET A 60 -9.56 11.26 12.74
CA MET A 60 -8.90 10.40 11.75
C MET A 60 -8.88 11.04 10.35
N ASP A 61 -9.01 12.37 10.26
CA ASP A 61 -9.13 13.11 9.00
C ASP A 61 -7.92 12.97 8.06
N SER A 62 -6.78 12.48 8.54
CA SER A 62 -5.62 12.12 7.72
C SER A 62 -5.83 10.89 6.83
N PHE A 63 -6.92 10.14 7.04
CA PHE A 63 -7.25 8.93 6.29
C PHE A 63 -8.52 9.10 5.45
N ASP A 64 -8.74 8.16 4.54
CA ASP A 64 -9.99 8.11 3.79
C ASP A 64 -11.14 7.54 4.64
N PRO A 65 -12.35 8.10 4.55
CA PRO A 65 -13.50 7.62 5.32
C PRO A 65 -13.79 6.13 5.16
N ASP A 66 -13.61 5.60 3.96
CA ASP A 66 -13.80 4.17 3.69
C ASP A 66 -12.72 3.30 4.33
N VAL A 67 -11.47 3.79 4.41
CA VAL A 67 -10.39 3.11 5.14
C VAL A 67 -10.72 3.11 6.64
N VAL A 68 -11.22 4.22 7.18
CA VAL A 68 -11.63 4.31 8.59
C VAL A 68 -12.81 3.36 8.90
N ARG A 69 -13.77 3.21 7.99
CA ARG A 69 -14.87 2.23 8.14
C ARG A 69 -14.34 0.80 8.21
N ARG A 70 -13.50 0.40 7.24
CA ARG A 70 -12.91 -0.95 7.20
C ARG A 70 -11.95 -1.20 8.37
N PHE A 71 -11.18 -0.20 8.79
CA PHE A 71 -10.38 -0.24 10.00
C PHE A 71 -11.25 -0.51 11.22
N THR A 72 -12.38 0.20 11.34
CA THR A 72 -13.31 0.00 12.45
C THR A 72 -13.94 -1.38 12.43
N GLU A 73 -14.35 -1.89 11.26
CA GLU A 73 -14.85 -3.26 11.11
C GLU A 73 -13.82 -4.28 11.61
N PHE A 74 -12.56 -4.15 11.15
CA PHE A 74 -11.46 -5.02 11.58
C PHE A 74 -11.29 -5.05 13.10
N LEU A 75 -11.39 -3.91 13.80
CA LEU A 75 -11.24 -3.89 15.26
C LEU A 75 -12.30 -4.75 15.98
N TYR A 76 -13.44 -5.04 15.35
CA TYR A 76 -14.53 -5.83 15.91
C TYR A 76 -14.52 -7.28 15.44
N THR A 77 -14.06 -7.55 14.22
CA THR A 77 -14.19 -8.87 13.58
C THR A 77 -12.86 -9.57 13.34
N GLY A 78 -11.74 -8.84 13.36
CA GLY A 78 -10.43 -9.34 12.94
C GLY A 78 -10.28 -9.45 11.41
N ASP A 79 -11.26 -8.97 10.64
CA ASP A 79 -11.21 -8.96 9.17
C ASP A 79 -11.92 -7.72 8.62
N TYR A 80 -11.65 -7.38 7.37
CA TYR A 80 -12.35 -6.33 6.62
C TYR A 80 -12.68 -6.86 5.24
N GLU A 81 -13.90 -6.61 4.75
CA GLU A 81 -14.28 -7.06 3.42
C GLU A 81 -13.44 -6.35 2.35
N GLU A 82 -13.24 -7.03 1.23
CA GLU A 82 -12.57 -6.49 0.06
C GLU A 82 -13.29 -5.23 -0.44
N PHE A 83 -12.51 -4.30 -1.00
CA PHE A 83 -13.04 -3.08 -1.57
C PHE A 83 -13.78 -3.46 -2.86
N PRO A 84 -15.08 -3.16 -2.98
CA PRO A 84 -15.79 -3.44 -4.22
C PRO A 84 -15.09 -2.68 -5.36
N ALA A 85 -14.91 -3.34 -6.50
CA ALA A 85 -14.41 -2.68 -7.71
C ALA A 85 -15.25 -1.42 -7.99
N PRO A 86 -14.62 -0.33 -8.46
CA PRO A 86 -15.36 0.84 -8.88
C PRO A 86 -16.37 0.41 -9.96
N ASP A 87 -17.65 0.71 -9.72
CA ASP A 87 -18.83 0.42 -10.54
C ASP A 87 -19.45 -0.98 -10.41
N THR A 88 -20.07 -1.22 -9.25
CA THR A 88 -21.42 -1.80 -9.26
C THR A 88 -22.37 -0.91 -8.45
N PRO A 89 -23.49 -0.42 -9.01
CA PRO A 89 -24.53 0.22 -8.23
C PRO A 89 -25.09 -0.79 -7.24
N LYS A 90 -24.65 -0.74 -5.98
CA LYS A 90 -25.24 -1.53 -4.90
C LYS A 90 -26.62 -0.94 -4.64
N ALA A 91 -27.67 -1.63 -5.11
CA ALA A 91 -29.05 -1.30 -4.80
C ALA A 91 -29.21 -1.23 -3.27
N GLY A 92 -29.59 -0.04 -2.78
CA GLY A 92 -29.85 0.16 -1.36
C GLY A 92 -31.00 -0.72 -0.86
N PRO A 93 -31.07 -1.01 0.45
CA PRO A 93 -32.15 -1.78 1.02
C PRO A 93 -33.48 -1.04 0.82
N ALA A 94 -34.37 -1.65 0.04
CA ALA A 94 -35.72 -1.18 -0.21
C ALA A 94 -36.50 -1.06 1.10
N ALA A 95 -36.80 0.17 1.51
CA ALA A 95 -37.77 0.45 2.55
C ALA A 95 -39.17 0.11 2.02
N ALA A 96 -39.83 -0.82 2.70
CA ALA A 96 -41.23 -1.15 2.46
C ALA A 96 -42.13 0.03 2.83
N THR A 97 -42.98 0.48 1.92
CA THR A 97 -44.22 1.17 2.27
C THR A 97 -45.32 0.79 1.27
N THR A 98 -46.51 0.64 1.81
CA THR A 98 -47.73 -0.01 1.30
C THR A 98 -48.50 0.76 0.21
N LYS A 99 -49.19 -0.01 -0.66
CA LYS A 99 -50.24 0.25 -1.70
C LYS A 99 -51.37 1.27 -1.34
N PRO A 100 -52.31 1.69 -2.24
CA PRO A 100 -52.76 1.09 -3.52
C PRO A 100 -53.02 2.02 -4.74
N GLU A 101 -53.40 1.33 -5.83
CA GLU A 101 -53.80 1.63 -7.23
C GLU A 101 -54.73 2.83 -7.55
N GLY A 102 -54.63 3.33 -8.79
CA GLY A 102 -55.60 4.19 -9.50
C GLY A 102 -55.21 4.60 -10.94
N ASP A 103 -55.73 3.85 -11.91
CA ASP A 103 -56.12 4.06 -13.34
C ASP A 103 -55.67 5.27 -14.21
N GLY A 104 -55.45 4.96 -15.51
CA GLY A 104 -55.55 5.87 -16.70
C GLY A 104 -54.27 5.95 -17.55
N GLU A 105 -54.10 5.15 -18.62
CA GLU A 105 -54.51 5.33 -20.04
C GLU A 105 -53.53 6.13 -20.96
N ASP A 106 -53.10 5.43 -22.02
CA ASP A 106 -52.68 5.79 -23.40
C ASP A 106 -51.51 6.77 -23.72
N GLN A 107 -50.54 6.33 -24.54
CA GLN A 107 -50.57 6.49 -26.01
C GLN A 107 -49.30 5.97 -26.72
N ASP A 108 -49.53 5.39 -27.90
CA ASP A 108 -48.65 4.77 -28.90
C ASP A 108 -47.52 5.65 -29.47
N LYS A 109 -46.43 5.02 -29.97
CA LYS A 109 -46.18 4.86 -31.43
C LYS A 109 -44.83 4.21 -31.79
N ASP A 110 -44.93 3.34 -32.79
CA ASP A 110 -43.91 2.59 -33.52
C ASP A 110 -42.81 3.44 -34.18
N SER A 111 -41.58 2.90 -34.24
CA SER A 111 -41.04 2.37 -35.50
C SER A 111 -39.63 1.81 -35.35
N ALA A 112 -39.45 0.64 -35.97
CA ALA A 112 -38.20 -0.07 -36.11
C ALA A 112 -37.22 0.66 -37.05
N ASN A 113 -35.92 0.58 -36.73
CA ASN A 113 -34.89 0.61 -37.75
C ASN A 113 -33.73 -0.30 -37.31
N GLU A 114 -33.59 -1.44 -37.98
CA GLU A 114 -32.36 -2.23 -37.99
C GLU A 114 -31.36 -1.58 -38.96
N ILE A 115 -30.07 -1.60 -38.60
CA ILE A 115 -28.99 -2.27 -39.34
C ILE A 115 -27.66 -2.04 -38.59
N SER A 116 -27.09 -3.17 -38.16
CA SER A 116 -25.67 -3.57 -38.15
C SER A 116 -24.58 -2.51 -37.98
N SER A 117 -23.73 -2.68 -36.96
CA SER A 117 -22.45 -3.40 -37.16
C SER A 117 -21.66 -3.44 -35.85
N SER A 118 -21.16 -4.64 -35.58
CA SER A 118 -20.06 -5.00 -34.68
C SER A 118 -19.03 -3.88 -34.46
N ASN A 119 -18.67 -3.66 -33.19
CA ASN A 119 -17.27 -3.52 -32.82
C ASN A 119 -17.03 -4.13 -31.45
N GLU A 120 -16.09 -5.07 -31.45
CA GLU A 120 -15.46 -5.69 -30.31
C GLU A 120 -14.93 -4.63 -29.33
N SER A 121 -15.10 -4.89 -28.03
CA SER A 121 -14.04 -4.61 -27.07
C SER A 121 -14.15 -5.63 -25.94
N VAL A 122 -13.50 -6.75 -26.20
CA VAL A 122 -13.12 -7.76 -25.22
C VAL A 122 -11.95 -7.20 -24.40
N ALA A 123 -12.05 -7.37 -23.07
CA ALA A 123 -10.95 -7.42 -22.09
C ALA A 123 -10.04 -6.18 -21.93
N SER A 124 -10.46 -5.24 -21.06
CA SER A 124 -9.57 -4.27 -20.42
C SER A 124 -9.87 -4.03 -18.93
N GLY A 125 -10.75 -4.82 -18.31
CA GLY A 125 -11.26 -4.58 -16.95
C GLY A 125 -10.45 -5.19 -15.79
N ASP A 126 -9.53 -6.13 -16.03
CA ASP A 126 -9.02 -6.97 -14.93
C ASP A 126 -7.80 -6.37 -14.18
N SER A 127 -6.95 -5.62 -14.88
CA SER A 127 -5.70 -5.08 -14.30
C SER A 127 -5.90 -3.83 -13.42
N SER A 128 -6.82 -2.95 -13.80
CA SER A 128 -7.07 -1.68 -13.10
C SER A 128 -7.74 -1.91 -11.74
N ASP A 129 -8.63 -2.91 -11.67
CA ASP A 129 -9.33 -3.26 -10.44
C ASP A 129 -8.38 -3.89 -9.43
N ALA A 130 -7.49 -4.78 -9.88
CA ALA A 130 -6.48 -5.39 -9.00
C ALA A 130 -5.50 -4.34 -8.44
N GLU A 131 -5.03 -3.38 -9.26
CA GLU A 131 -4.17 -2.28 -8.80
C GLU A 131 -4.88 -1.40 -7.77
N HIS A 132 -6.15 -1.08 -8.02
CA HIS A 132 -6.95 -0.33 -7.06
C HIS A 132 -7.08 -1.09 -5.74
N ILE A 133 -7.40 -2.38 -5.76
CA ILE A 133 -7.55 -3.20 -4.55
C ILE A 133 -6.23 -3.30 -3.78
N VAL A 134 -5.09 -3.49 -4.45
CA VAL A 134 -3.76 -3.44 -3.78
C VAL A 134 -3.56 -2.10 -3.10
N SER A 135 -3.84 -0.99 -3.79
CA SER A 135 -3.72 0.36 -3.23
C SER A 135 -4.56 0.53 -1.97
N ARG A 136 -5.77 -0.07 -1.93
CA ARG A 136 -6.62 -0.04 -0.74
C ARG A 136 -6.04 -0.88 0.41
N HIS A 137 -5.43 -2.02 0.13
CA HIS A 137 -4.70 -2.78 1.16
C HIS A 137 -3.48 -2.03 1.70
N LEU A 138 -2.77 -1.24 0.87
CA LEU A 138 -1.70 -0.35 1.35
C LEU A 138 -2.21 0.69 2.34
N LEU A 139 -3.39 1.25 2.11
CA LEU A 139 -4.01 2.19 3.05
C LEU A 139 -4.45 1.49 4.36
N MET A 140 -4.91 0.24 4.30
CA MET A 140 -5.22 -0.56 5.48
C MET A 140 -3.96 -0.91 6.30
N ASN A 141 -2.86 -1.25 5.62
CA ASN A 141 -1.54 -1.40 6.24
C ASN A 141 -1.11 -0.10 6.91
N SER A 142 -1.20 1.04 6.20
CA SER A 142 -0.81 2.37 6.71
C SER A 142 -1.58 2.78 7.97
N ILE A 143 -2.92 2.65 7.98
CA ILE A 143 -3.71 2.99 9.18
C ILE A 143 -3.44 2.00 10.34
N GLY A 144 -3.17 0.74 10.04
CA GLY A 144 -2.76 -0.27 11.01
C GLY A 144 -1.42 0.08 11.67
N ASP A 145 -0.42 0.46 10.88
CA ASP A 145 0.89 0.90 11.36
C ASP A 145 0.76 2.15 12.25
N TYR A 146 0.02 3.17 11.77
CA TYR A 146 -0.20 4.42 12.51
C TYR A 146 -0.85 4.20 13.90
N TYR A 147 -1.87 3.32 13.98
CA TYR A 147 -2.55 3.00 15.24
C TYR A 147 -1.94 1.81 15.99
N ALA A 148 -0.80 1.28 15.52
CA ALA A 148 -0.10 0.13 16.09
C ALA A 148 -1.01 -1.10 16.28
N VAL A 149 -1.74 -1.47 15.23
CA VAL A 149 -2.60 -2.67 15.15
C VAL A 149 -1.91 -3.69 14.25
N GLN A 150 -0.97 -4.46 14.82
CA GLN A 150 -0.10 -5.35 14.03
C GLN A 150 -0.87 -6.43 13.26
N ASP A 151 -1.90 -7.02 13.87
CA ASP A 151 -2.72 -8.05 13.21
C ASP A 151 -3.38 -7.51 11.91
N LEU A 152 -3.69 -6.20 11.85
CA LEU A 152 -4.20 -5.57 10.64
C LEU A 152 -3.11 -5.37 9.58
N VAL A 153 -1.92 -4.95 10.02
CA VAL A 153 -0.75 -4.80 9.14
C VAL A 153 -0.44 -6.15 8.48
N ASP A 154 -0.39 -7.21 9.27
CA ASP A 154 -0.11 -8.57 8.81
C ASP A 154 -1.20 -9.06 7.84
N LEU A 155 -2.48 -8.83 8.16
CA LEU A 155 -3.59 -9.21 7.29
C LEU A 155 -3.57 -8.44 5.96
N ALA A 156 -3.32 -7.13 5.99
CA ALA A 156 -3.23 -6.31 4.78
C ALA A 156 -2.07 -6.74 3.89
N ASN A 157 -0.95 -7.13 4.48
CA ASN A 157 0.21 -7.68 3.79
C ASN A 157 -0.10 -9.02 3.13
N ALA A 158 -0.76 -9.92 3.87
CA ALA A 158 -1.18 -11.21 3.33
C ALA A 158 -2.14 -11.06 2.14
N LYS A 159 -3.14 -10.17 2.25
CA LYS A 159 -4.08 -9.89 1.15
C LYS A 159 -3.38 -9.27 -0.06
N THR A 160 -2.46 -8.32 0.17
CA THR A 160 -1.62 -7.72 -0.89
C THR A 160 -0.79 -8.78 -1.62
N GLN A 161 -0.09 -9.65 -0.87
CA GLN A 161 0.73 -10.71 -1.45
C GLN A 161 -0.10 -11.72 -2.25
N SER A 162 -1.29 -12.08 -1.73
CA SER A 162 -2.22 -12.97 -2.42
C SER A 162 -2.63 -12.39 -3.77
N LEU A 163 -3.08 -11.13 -3.79
CA LEU A 163 -3.54 -10.48 -5.02
C LEU A 163 -2.42 -10.32 -6.05
N LEU A 164 -1.23 -9.88 -5.62
CA LEU A 164 -0.04 -9.77 -6.47
C LEU A 164 0.46 -11.12 -7.02
N SER A 165 0.08 -12.24 -6.41
CA SER A 165 0.47 -13.57 -6.88
C SER A 165 -0.58 -14.21 -7.77
N ASN A 166 -1.84 -13.77 -7.68
CA ASN A 166 -2.98 -14.38 -8.36
C ASN A 166 -3.54 -13.52 -9.51
N SER A 167 -3.08 -12.28 -9.66
CA SER A 167 -3.48 -11.38 -10.75
C SER A 167 -2.29 -10.96 -11.61
N VAL A 168 -2.57 -10.58 -12.86
CA VAL A 168 -1.55 -10.11 -13.80
C VAL A 168 -1.34 -8.61 -13.61
N PHE A 169 -0.07 -8.21 -13.42
CA PHE A 169 0.31 -6.81 -13.32
C PHE A 169 1.40 -6.48 -14.34
N SER A 170 1.34 -5.28 -14.89
CA SER A 170 2.46 -4.71 -15.64
C SER A 170 3.57 -4.27 -14.69
N VAL A 171 4.80 -4.19 -15.19
CA VAL A 171 5.92 -3.61 -14.43
C VAL A 171 5.61 -2.17 -14.00
N SER A 172 5.01 -1.37 -14.88
CA SER A 172 4.66 0.02 -14.57
C SER A 172 3.64 0.13 -13.44
N ALA A 173 2.61 -0.71 -13.41
CA ALA A 173 1.63 -0.74 -12.33
C ALA A 173 2.31 -1.09 -10.99
N LEU A 174 3.20 -2.09 -10.97
CA LEU A 174 3.92 -2.48 -9.76
C LEU A 174 4.88 -1.40 -9.26
N LEU A 175 5.54 -0.66 -10.16
CA LEU A 175 6.37 0.48 -9.80
C LEU A 175 5.55 1.63 -9.21
N SER A 176 4.38 1.94 -9.80
CA SER A 176 3.43 2.93 -9.25
C SER A 176 2.93 2.55 -7.86
N LEU A 177 2.62 1.26 -7.65
CA LEU A 177 2.25 0.73 -6.34
C LEU A 177 3.40 0.83 -5.34
N GLY A 178 4.63 0.55 -5.76
CA GLY A 178 5.83 0.70 -4.95
C GLY A 178 6.08 2.15 -4.52
N GLU A 179 5.96 3.09 -5.44
CA GLU A 179 6.06 4.52 -5.15
C GLU A 179 4.97 4.98 -4.17
N THR A 180 3.74 4.51 -4.38
CA THR A 180 2.62 4.79 -3.47
C THR A 180 2.89 4.23 -2.07
N ALA A 181 3.34 2.98 -1.98
CA ALA A 181 3.66 2.34 -0.71
C ALA A 181 4.71 3.13 0.10
N VAL A 182 5.80 3.57 -0.54
CA VAL A 182 6.84 4.38 0.12
C VAL A 182 6.29 5.69 0.71
N LYS A 183 5.26 6.27 0.09
CA LYS A 183 4.65 7.52 0.54
C LYS A 183 3.67 7.32 1.70
N VAL A 184 2.97 6.18 1.75
CA VAL A 184 1.86 5.98 2.69
C VAL A 184 2.23 5.12 3.89
N THR A 185 3.26 4.28 3.82
CA THR A 185 3.59 3.34 4.90
C THR A 185 5.10 3.24 5.16
N GLY A 186 5.45 3.07 6.44
CA GLY A 186 6.79 2.72 6.88
C GLY A 186 7.05 1.22 6.95
N ASP A 187 6.03 0.40 6.66
CA ASP A 187 6.10 -1.06 6.75
C ASP A 187 7.02 -1.65 5.69
N LYS A 188 8.09 -2.31 6.14
CA LYS A 188 9.12 -2.86 5.26
C LYS A 188 8.67 -4.13 4.55
N ASP A 189 7.72 -4.85 5.14
CA ASP A 189 7.28 -6.14 4.62
C ASP A 189 6.42 -5.95 3.37
N VAL A 190 5.50 -4.98 3.36
CA VAL A 190 4.71 -4.67 2.16
C VAL A 190 5.56 -4.12 1.01
N LEU A 191 6.58 -3.31 1.32
CA LEU A 191 7.55 -2.84 0.32
C LEU A 191 8.33 -4.01 -0.30
N ASP A 192 8.72 -4.99 0.53
CA ASP A 192 9.39 -6.20 0.06
C ASP A 192 8.47 -7.10 -0.77
N ILE A 193 7.20 -7.21 -0.41
CA ILE A 193 6.17 -7.94 -1.17
C ILE A 193 6.03 -7.35 -2.59
N ILE A 194 5.90 -6.03 -2.71
CA ILE A 194 5.77 -5.36 -4.03
C ILE A 194 7.07 -5.48 -4.82
N ALA A 195 8.23 -5.27 -4.18
CA ALA A 195 9.54 -5.41 -4.82
C ALA A 195 9.73 -6.83 -5.40
N LYS A 196 9.33 -7.86 -4.64
CA LYS A 196 9.35 -9.26 -5.09
C LYS A 196 8.43 -9.53 -6.26
N ALA A 197 7.21 -9.01 -6.23
CA ALA A 197 6.29 -9.13 -7.36
C ALA A 197 6.88 -8.48 -8.63
N THR A 198 7.45 -7.27 -8.49
CA THR A 198 8.06 -6.53 -9.60
C THR A 198 9.26 -7.26 -10.19
N GLY A 199 10.17 -7.74 -9.34
CA GLY A 199 11.36 -8.49 -9.79
C GLY A 199 10.99 -9.77 -10.55
N ARG A 200 9.94 -10.49 -10.12
CA ARG A 200 9.43 -11.67 -10.85
C ARG A 200 8.92 -11.30 -12.24
N VAL A 201 8.11 -10.24 -12.37
CA VAL A 201 7.57 -9.82 -13.68
C VAL A 201 8.68 -9.34 -14.61
N LEU A 202 9.66 -8.58 -14.10
CA LEU A 202 10.83 -8.15 -14.87
C LEU A 202 11.66 -9.34 -15.39
N ALA A 203 11.89 -10.34 -14.54
CA ALA A 203 12.65 -11.53 -14.92
C ALA A 203 11.94 -12.37 -16.01
N LEU A 204 10.60 -12.32 -16.08
CA LEU A 204 9.82 -12.95 -17.13
C LEU A 204 9.78 -12.11 -18.43
N ALA A 205 9.79 -10.79 -18.32
CA ALA A 205 9.76 -9.89 -19.48
C ALA A 205 11.05 -9.94 -20.31
N GLY A 206 12.20 -10.26 -19.69
CA GLY A 206 13.48 -10.46 -20.39
C GLY A 206 13.53 -11.62 -21.38
N ASP A 207 12.45 -12.43 -21.49
CA ASP A 207 12.33 -13.54 -22.44
C ASP A 207 11.75 -13.17 -23.80
N ALA A 208 11.11 -12.01 -23.90
CA ALA A 208 10.60 -11.51 -25.17
C ALA A 208 11.74 -10.79 -25.89
N GLU A 209 12.34 -11.46 -26.88
CA GLU A 209 13.41 -10.95 -27.73
C GLU A 209 13.24 -9.46 -28.09
N SER A 210 14.00 -8.62 -27.39
CA SER A 210 14.35 -7.27 -27.78
C SER A 210 15.76 -7.07 -27.25
N GLU A 211 16.71 -6.93 -28.17
CA GLU A 211 18.04 -6.38 -27.92
C GLU A 211 17.92 -4.99 -27.29
N VAL A 212 17.60 -4.94 -26.00
CA VAL A 212 17.78 -3.74 -25.19
C VAL A 212 19.25 -3.74 -24.81
N ASP A 213 19.97 -2.80 -25.40
CA ASP A 213 21.35 -2.44 -25.13
C ASP A 213 21.65 -2.52 -23.62
N ILE A 214 22.34 -3.59 -23.20
CA ILE A 214 22.62 -3.93 -21.79
C ILE A 214 23.59 -2.91 -21.16
N ASP A 215 24.16 -2.00 -21.96
CA ASP A 215 25.01 -0.90 -21.49
C ASP A 215 24.22 0.21 -20.75
N ALA A 216 22.89 0.24 -20.89
CA ALA A 216 22.01 1.05 -20.06
C ALA A 216 21.21 0.14 -19.13
N ASP A 217 21.87 -0.27 -18.05
CA ASP A 217 21.29 -1.03 -16.93
C ASP A 217 19.91 -0.44 -16.56
N PRO A 218 18.78 -1.07 -16.96
CA PRO A 218 17.44 -0.48 -16.82
C PRO A 218 17.11 -0.24 -15.35
N GLU A 219 17.77 -0.98 -14.46
CA GLU A 219 17.81 -0.82 -13.01
C GLU A 219 18.38 0.54 -12.56
N ILE A 220 19.44 1.03 -13.20
CA ILE A 220 20.05 2.35 -12.93
C ILE A 220 19.17 3.46 -13.51
N ASP A 221 18.56 3.26 -14.68
CA ASP A 221 17.67 4.24 -15.31
C ASP A 221 16.38 4.45 -14.50
N ILE A 222 15.78 3.37 -13.94
CA ILE A 222 14.60 3.45 -13.06
C ILE A 222 14.92 4.20 -11.76
N MET A 223 16.08 3.95 -11.14
CA MET A 223 16.51 4.66 -9.93
C MET A 223 16.92 6.12 -10.20
N ALA A 224 17.42 6.42 -11.40
CA ALA A 224 17.80 7.76 -11.82
C ALA A 224 16.57 8.64 -12.15
N ARG A 225 15.46 8.04 -12.60
CA ARG A 225 14.23 8.75 -12.98
C ARG A 225 13.34 9.15 -11.80
N HIS A 226 13.53 8.56 -10.62
CA HIS A 226 12.72 8.83 -9.44
C HIS A 226 13.63 9.13 -8.23
N GLU A 227 13.77 10.41 -7.87
CA GLU A 227 14.60 10.85 -6.71
C GLU A 227 14.21 10.18 -5.39
N ASP A 228 12.97 9.70 -5.26
CA ASP A 228 12.42 9.04 -4.07
C ASP A 228 12.57 7.49 -4.07
N LEU A 229 12.98 6.87 -5.19
CA LEU A 229 13.20 5.42 -5.30
C LEU A 229 14.60 4.97 -4.86
N LEU A 230 15.49 5.90 -4.48
CA LEU A 230 16.68 5.60 -3.64
C LEU A 230 16.31 5.26 -2.18
N SER A 231 15.01 5.10 -1.91
CA SER A 231 14.43 4.58 -0.68
C SER A 231 14.65 3.07 -0.55
N TYR A 232 14.31 2.52 0.63
CA TYR A 232 14.36 1.09 0.93
C TYR A 232 13.73 0.23 -0.19
N PHE A 233 12.63 0.69 -0.79
CA PHE A 233 11.95 -0.04 -1.87
C PHE A 233 12.83 -0.27 -3.10
N GLY A 234 13.53 0.74 -3.64
CA GLY A 234 14.37 0.55 -4.82
C GLY A 234 15.51 -0.43 -4.58
N LEU A 235 16.08 -0.44 -3.37
CA LEU A 235 17.10 -1.42 -2.98
C LEU A 235 16.54 -2.84 -2.91
N ARG A 236 15.34 -3.01 -2.34
CA ARG A 236 14.66 -4.31 -2.30
C ARG A 236 14.26 -4.78 -3.69
N LEU A 237 13.85 -3.86 -4.56
CA LEU A 237 13.56 -4.15 -5.96
C LEU A 237 14.79 -4.72 -6.67
N LEU A 238 15.92 -4.02 -6.60
CA LEU A 238 17.20 -4.53 -7.14
C LEU A 238 17.56 -5.90 -6.56
N ALA A 239 17.41 -6.09 -5.24
CA ALA A 239 17.71 -7.35 -4.58
C ALA A 239 16.84 -8.48 -5.14
N SER A 240 15.57 -8.18 -5.41
CA SER A 240 14.64 -9.14 -5.99
C SER A 240 14.96 -9.45 -7.45
N CYS A 241 15.20 -8.45 -8.29
CA CYS A 241 15.59 -8.66 -9.69
C CYS A 241 16.81 -9.59 -9.78
N ARG A 242 17.83 -9.33 -8.95
CA ARG A 242 19.02 -10.19 -8.85
C ARG A 242 18.71 -11.61 -8.43
N ARG A 243 17.81 -11.80 -7.46
CA ARG A 243 17.44 -13.14 -6.96
C ARG A 243 16.80 -13.96 -8.08
N GLU A 244 15.83 -13.37 -8.77
CA GLU A 244 15.12 -14.03 -9.86
C GLU A 244 16.07 -14.35 -11.03
N TYR A 245 16.95 -13.40 -11.39
CA TYR A 245 17.98 -13.64 -12.40
C TYR A 245 18.93 -14.80 -12.03
N ARG A 246 19.35 -14.90 -10.75
CA ARG A 246 20.18 -16.02 -10.27
C ARG A 246 19.47 -17.36 -10.34
N ILE A 247 18.23 -17.43 -9.87
CA ILE A 247 17.44 -18.67 -9.91
C ILE A 247 17.33 -19.15 -11.36
N ARG A 248 17.11 -18.23 -12.29
CA ARG A 248 17.05 -18.50 -13.72
C ARG A 248 18.39 -18.96 -14.30
N LYS A 249 19.47 -18.27 -13.94
CA LYS A 249 20.83 -18.60 -14.34
C LYS A 249 21.27 -19.98 -13.84
N ASP A 250 21.00 -20.30 -12.57
CA ASP A 250 21.32 -21.62 -12.01
C ASP A 250 20.49 -22.75 -12.65
N SER A 251 19.37 -22.41 -13.31
CA SER A 251 18.55 -23.34 -14.10
C SER A 251 19.01 -23.47 -15.58
N THR A 252 19.92 -22.62 -16.06
CA THR A 252 20.50 -22.68 -17.41
C THR A 252 21.99 -23.01 -17.30
N ASP A 253 22.37 -24.23 -17.72
CA ASP A 253 23.64 -24.89 -17.35
C ASP A 253 24.92 -24.29 -17.98
N HIS A 254 24.90 -23.04 -18.45
CA HIS A 254 26.07 -22.39 -19.02
C HIS A 254 25.89 -20.86 -19.09
N GLU A 255 26.63 -20.08 -18.28
CA GLU A 255 27.53 -19.02 -18.77
C GLU A 255 28.19 -18.12 -17.69
N GLN A 256 29.50 -17.90 -17.91
CA GLN A 256 30.39 -16.76 -17.65
C GLN A 256 30.54 -16.06 -16.28
N TRP A 257 31.79 -15.66 -16.03
CA TRP A 257 32.32 -15.03 -14.82
C TRP A 257 32.01 -13.52 -14.74
N GLU A 258 31.73 -12.88 -15.86
CA GLU A 258 31.46 -11.44 -15.97
C GLU A 258 30.15 -11.10 -15.25
N ASP A 259 29.11 -11.90 -15.47
CA ASP A 259 27.85 -11.82 -14.73
C ASP A 259 28.04 -11.99 -13.22
N ARG A 260 28.92 -12.89 -12.76
CA ARG A 260 29.18 -13.09 -11.32
C ARG A 260 29.79 -11.84 -10.70
N ARG A 261 30.70 -11.17 -11.42
CA ARG A 261 31.34 -9.93 -10.96
C ARG A 261 30.35 -8.78 -10.93
N ALA A 262 29.52 -8.64 -11.97
CA ALA A 262 28.44 -7.67 -12.01
C ALA A 262 27.49 -7.89 -10.82
N ILE A 263 26.93 -9.09 -10.69
CA ILE A 263 26.07 -9.54 -9.57
C ILE A 263 26.67 -9.22 -8.19
N GLN A 264 27.97 -9.49 -7.99
CA GLN A 264 28.65 -9.22 -6.73
C GLN A 264 28.79 -7.71 -6.46
N GLN A 265 29.04 -6.90 -7.48
CA GLN A 265 29.06 -5.44 -7.36
C GLN A 265 27.68 -4.92 -6.95
N TYR A 266 26.59 -5.43 -7.53
CA TYR A 266 25.22 -5.11 -7.08
C TYR A 266 24.97 -5.53 -5.63
N GLU A 267 25.40 -6.73 -5.21
CA GLU A 267 25.31 -7.15 -3.80
C GLU A 267 25.97 -6.19 -2.83
N ASN A 268 27.16 -5.75 -3.18
CA ASN A 268 27.90 -4.80 -2.35
C ASN A 268 27.17 -3.46 -2.28
N ARG A 269 26.56 -2.98 -3.38
CA ARG A 269 25.73 -1.76 -3.37
C ARG A 269 24.49 -1.91 -2.48
N ILE A 270 23.79 -3.04 -2.55
CA ILE A 270 22.60 -3.27 -1.70
C ILE A 270 22.99 -3.28 -0.23
N ALA A 271 24.03 -4.03 0.15
CA ALA A 271 24.50 -4.06 1.54
C ALA A 271 24.97 -2.68 2.04
N MET A 272 25.60 -1.90 1.17
CA MET A 272 26.01 -0.52 1.44
C MET A 272 24.79 0.37 1.72
N HIS A 273 23.76 0.30 0.87
CA HIS A 273 22.57 1.12 1.04
C HIS A 273 21.64 0.64 2.17
N ASP A 274 21.54 -0.67 2.46
CA ASP A 274 20.82 -1.18 3.63
C ASP A 274 21.41 -0.58 4.91
N ARG A 275 22.75 -0.53 5.00
CA ARG A 275 23.45 0.14 6.10
C ARG A 275 23.14 1.64 6.13
N ALA A 276 23.09 2.29 4.98
CA ALA A 276 22.75 3.70 4.85
C ALA A 276 21.32 4.00 5.34
N VAL A 277 20.34 3.16 4.99
CA VAL A 277 18.95 3.27 5.45
C VAL A 277 18.87 3.09 6.96
N MET A 278 19.57 2.11 7.53
CA MET A 278 19.62 1.93 8.98
C MET A 278 20.27 3.14 9.68
N ASN A 279 21.32 3.71 9.10
CA ASN A 279 21.93 4.94 9.61
C ASN A 279 20.98 6.15 9.51
N LEU A 280 20.23 6.26 8.42
CA LEU A 280 19.24 7.30 8.17
C LEU A 280 18.10 7.24 9.21
N LEU A 281 17.54 6.05 9.45
CA LEU A 281 16.50 5.83 10.45
C LEU A 281 16.96 6.19 11.88
N ASN A 282 18.25 6.03 12.16
CA ASN A 282 18.85 6.38 13.45
C ASN A 282 19.31 7.85 13.54
N ALA A 283 19.30 8.62 12.44
CA ALA A 283 19.78 9.99 12.39
C ALA A 283 18.75 10.97 12.98
N LYS A 284 18.75 11.14 14.31
CA LYS A 284 17.85 12.08 15.02
C LYS A 284 18.27 13.54 14.94
N GLN A 285 19.55 13.83 14.68
CA GLN A 285 20.10 15.18 14.64
C GLN A 285 21.28 15.30 13.69
N CYS A 286 21.53 16.47 13.11
CA CYS A 286 22.73 16.67 12.30
C CYS A 286 23.98 16.68 13.21
N ARG A 287 25.03 15.98 12.77
CA ARG A 287 26.32 15.94 13.48
C ARG A 287 27.21 17.16 13.21
N ASN A 288 26.89 17.93 12.17
CA ASN A 288 27.51 19.22 11.96
C ASN A 288 26.93 20.21 12.98
N GLN A 289 27.76 20.63 13.94
CA GLN A 289 27.38 21.55 15.02
C GLN A 289 26.93 22.94 14.52
N GLY A 290 27.28 23.32 13.29
CA GLY A 290 26.81 24.55 12.65
C GLY A 290 25.53 24.38 11.81
N CYS A 291 24.88 23.21 11.84
CA CYS A 291 23.64 22.97 11.11
C CYS A 291 22.44 23.11 12.03
N ASP A 292 21.52 24.02 11.70
CA ASP A 292 20.29 24.24 12.47
C ASP A 292 19.13 23.35 11.99
N PRO A 293 18.22 22.94 12.91
CA PRO A 293 17.00 22.22 12.56
C PRO A 293 16.04 23.04 11.67
N PRO A 294 15.06 22.40 10.99
CA PRO A 294 14.78 20.97 10.99
C PRO A 294 15.82 20.16 10.20
N TYR A 295 16.19 19.01 10.74
CA TYR A 295 17.15 18.13 10.10
C TYR A 295 16.47 17.28 9.04
N SER A 296 17.03 17.28 7.84
CA SER A 296 16.62 16.43 6.74
C SER A 296 17.85 15.77 6.15
N PHE A 297 17.73 14.49 5.82
CA PHE A 297 18.83 13.65 5.38
C PHE A 297 18.46 12.94 4.07
N MET A 298 19.46 12.48 3.34
CA MET A 298 19.32 11.68 2.12
C MET A 298 20.47 10.68 2.04
N ILE A 299 20.35 9.62 1.25
CA ILE A 299 21.44 8.67 1.01
C ILE A 299 22.13 9.03 -0.30
N HIS A 300 23.47 9.06 -0.32
CA HIS A 300 24.23 9.28 -1.54
C HIS A 300 24.09 8.06 -2.46
N PRO A 301 23.62 8.22 -3.72
CA PRO A 301 23.28 7.11 -4.60
C PRO A 301 24.47 6.20 -4.95
N GLN A 302 25.68 6.75 -5.02
CA GLN A 302 26.87 5.96 -5.39
C GLN A 302 27.69 5.49 -4.20
N LYS A 303 27.50 6.09 -3.02
CA LYS A 303 28.39 5.89 -1.86
C LYS A 303 27.68 5.31 -0.65
N GLY A 304 26.34 5.30 -0.63
CA GLY A 304 25.55 4.86 0.52
C GLY A 304 25.82 5.67 1.78
N GLU A 305 26.33 6.89 1.64
CA GLU A 305 26.59 7.79 2.75
C GLU A 305 25.29 8.53 3.09
N VAL A 306 24.94 8.62 4.37
CA VAL A 306 23.81 9.48 4.79
C VAL A 306 24.30 10.91 4.80
N ILE A 307 23.65 11.81 4.07
CA ILE A 307 24.06 13.20 3.90
C ILE A 307 22.97 14.11 4.43
N CYS A 308 23.34 15.10 5.25
CA CYS A 308 22.42 16.17 5.62
C CYS A 308 22.07 17.02 4.39
N ARG A 309 20.78 17.16 4.06
CA ARG A 309 20.34 17.93 2.89
C ARG A 309 20.74 19.41 2.97
N ARG A 310 20.85 19.94 4.20
CA ARG A 310 21.13 21.36 4.46
C ARG A 310 22.61 21.69 4.35
N CYS A 311 23.45 21.05 5.16
CA CYS A 311 24.89 21.36 5.22
C CYS A 311 25.77 20.42 4.40
N ARG A 312 25.17 19.42 3.72
CA ARG A 312 25.86 18.39 2.91
C ARG A 312 26.90 17.56 3.69
N TRP A 313 26.82 17.57 5.02
CA TRP A 313 27.71 16.80 5.87
C TRP A 313 27.36 15.30 5.85
N VAL A 314 28.39 14.45 5.73
CA VAL A 314 28.29 12.99 5.65
C VAL A 314 28.26 12.37 7.04
N PHE A 315 27.20 11.63 7.33
CA PHE A 315 26.98 10.88 8.56
C PHE A 315 27.83 9.59 8.58
N ASP A 316 29.12 9.72 8.91
CA ASP A 316 29.98 8.55 9.14
C ASP A 316 29.71 7.91 10.50
N LEU A 317 28.89 6.86 10.51
CA LEU A 317 28.77 5.92 11.62
C LEU A 317 29.75 4.75 11.39
N CYS A 318 31.06 5.03 11.42
CA CYS A 318 32.03 3.97 11.66
C CYS A 318 32.20 3.78 13.17
N CYS A 319 31.45 2.84 13.73
CA CYS A 319 31.83 2.00 14.87
C CYS A 319 31.11 0.65 14.70
#